data_AF-T0ZL72-F1
#
_entry.id   AF-T0ZL72-F1
#
_cell.length_a   1.000
_cell.length_b   1.000
_cell.length_c   1.000
_cell.angle_alpha   90.00
_cell.angle_beta   90.00
_cell.angle_gamma   90.00
#
_symmetry.space_group_name_H-M   'P 1'
#
loop_
_entity.id
_entity.type
_entity.pdbx_description
1 polymer ?
#
loop_
_entity_poly.entity_id
_entity_poly.type
_entity_poly.pdbx_seq_one_letter_code
_entity_poly.pdbx_strand_id
1 'polypeptide(L)'
;AINMVEAGANEVSEEIVVEALARAHERIKQIVEMIEELVAKVGKPNMEYPRVGTPAEIKQAVTEVAYDRINQAFREADKPQRDIQLDAVKADVQRQLQERFPDHGGDVSAAFEAVLKMAVRRAILDEGLRPDGRRLEEIRPIWCEVGVLPRAHGSAVFTRGQTQALSVATLGT
;
A
#
# COMPACT_ATOMS: atom_id res chain seq x y z
N ALA A 1 -0.83 0.41 -19.14
CA ALA A 1 -0.83 1.30 -17.96
C ALA A 1 0.60 1.53 -17.53
N ILE A 2 0.93 2.71 -17.03
CA ILE A 2 2.28 2.99 -16.50
C ILE A 2 2.40 2.32 -15.13
N ASN A 3 3.51 1.62 -14.89
CA ASN A 3 3.73 0.88 -13.64
C ASN A 3 4.39 1.74 -12.56
N MET A 4 5.45 2.48 -12.92
CA MET A 4 6.22 3.32 -12.00
C MET A 4 6.64 4.61 -12.72
N VAL A 5 6.71 5.71 -11.97
CA VAL A 5 7.21 7.01 -12.41
C VAL A 5 8.12 7.56 -11.30
N GLU A 6 9.29 8.05 -11.69
CA GLU A 6 10.21 8.82 -10.86
C GLU A 6 10.60 10.07 -11.67
N ALA A 7 10.46 11.26 -11.09
CA ALA A 7 10.69 12.51 -11.81
C ALA A 7 11.09 13.66 -10.87
N GLY A 8 11.92 14.57 -11.40
CA GLY A 8 12.16 15.90 -10.85
C GLY A 8 11.83 16.95 -11.90
N ALA A 9 11.28 18.10 -11.47
CA ALA A 9 10.89 19.18 -12.36
C ALA A 9 11.02 20.55 -11.68
N ASN A 10 11.19 21.60 -12.49
CA ASN A 10 11.29 22.98 -12.03
C ASN A 10 9.92 23.66 -12.12
N GLU A 11 9.05 23.41 -11.14
CA GLU A 11 7.74 24.08 -10.99
C GLU A 11 6.87 24.09 -12.27
N VAL A 12 6.87 22.98 -13.02
CA VAL A 12 6.04 22.82 -14.23
C VAL A 12 4.58 22.49 -13.88
N SER A 13 3.64 22.81 -14.77
CA SER A 13 2.23 22.47 -14.53
C SER A 13 1.97 20.96 -14.66
N GLU A 14 0.91 20.49 -14.01
CA GLU A 14 0.46 19.10 -14.06
C GLU A 14 0.15 18.65 -15.49
N GLU A 15 -0.38 19.53 -16.34
CA GLU A 15 -0.66 19.20 -17.75
C GLU A 15 0.61 18.82 -18.50
N ILE A 16 1.71 19.56 -18.28
CA ILE A 16 3.00 19.28 -18.89
C ILE A 16 3.54 17.93 -18.42
N VAL A 17 3.41 17.61 -17.13
CA VAL A 17 3.84 16.31 -16.58
C VAL A 17 3.04 15.17 -17.23
N VAL A 18 1.71 15.30 -17.31
CA VAL A 18 0.83 14.29 -17.91
C VAL A 18 1.17 14.07 -19.38
N GLU A 19 1.38 15.15 -20.13
CA GLU A 19 1.77 15.07 -21.54
C GLU A 19 3.14 14.40 -21.72
N ALA A 20 4.12 14.75 -20.89
CA ALA A 20 5.44 14.14 -20.92
C ALA A 20 5.38 12.63 -20.67
N LEU A 21 4.59 12.20 -19.67
CA LEU A 21 4.38 10.78 -19.37
C LEU A 21 3.68 10.03 -20.51
N ALA A 22 2.68 10.65 -21.14
CA ALA A 22 1.99 10.05 -22.29
C ALA A 22 2.95 9.86 -23.46
N ARG A 23 3.75 10.87 -23.80
CA ARG A 23 4.75 10.80 -24.88
C ARG A 23 5.82 9.74 -24.60
N ALA A 24 6.34 9.69 -23.38
CA ALA A 24 7.32 8.68 -22.97
C ALA A 24 6.74 7.27 -23.09
N HIS A 25 5.49 7.07 -22.67
CA HIS A 25 4.82 5.77 -22.75
C HIS A 25 4.64 5.29 -24.21
N GLU A 26 4.36 6.17 -25.17
CA GLU A 26 4.34 5.78 -26.60
C GLU A 26 5.69 5.27 -27.08
N ARG A 27 6.80 5.88 -26.64
CA ARG A 27 8.13 5.39 -26.99
C ARG A 27 8.46 4.06 -26.31
N ILE A 28 8.03 3.88 -25.06
CA ILE A 28 8.18 2.61 -24.33
C ILE A 28 7.45 1.48 -25.08
N LYS A 29 6.25 1.71 -25.63
CA LYS A 29 5.52 0.68 -26.41
C LYS A 29 6.34 0.18 -27.60
N GLN A 30 7.03 1.07 -28.31
CA GLN A 30 7.89 0.67 -29.43
C GLN A 30 9.08 -0.18 -28.98
N ILE A 31 9.64 0.12 -27.79
CA ILE A 31 10.69 -0.71 -27.18
C ILE A 31 10.13 -2.08 -26.79
N VAL A 32 8.94 -2.13 -26.21
CA VAL A 32 8.26 -3.39 -25.85
C VAL A 32 7.98 -4.24 -27.08
N GLU A 33 7.47 -3.65 -28.16
CA GLU A 33 7.24 -4.35 -29.44
C GLU A 33 8.53 -4.97 -29.99
N MET A 34 9.63 -4.23 -29.96
CA MET A 34 10.95 -4.76 -30.35
C MET A 34 11.41 -5.91 -29.45
N ILE A 35 11.16 -5.84 -28.12
CA ILE A 35 11.46 -6.95 -27.20
C ILE A 35 10.60 -8.17 -27.53
N GLU A 36 9.31 -7.98 -27.81
CA GLU A 36 8.38 -9.05 -28.19
C GLU A 36 8.81 -9.72 -29.51
N GLU A 37 9.23 -8.95 -30.51
CA GLU A 37 9.81 -9.50 -31.75
C GLU A 37 11.07 -10.33 -31.49
N LEU A 38 11.95 -9.86 -30.60
CA LEU A 38 13.16 -10.60 -30.24
C LEU A 38 12.81 -11.93 -29.54
N VAL A 39 11.85 -11.89 -28.61
CA VAL A 39 11.32 -13.10 -27.95
C VAL A 39 10.69 -14.05 -28.96
N ALA A 40 9.98 -13.56 -29.97
CA ALA A 40 9.42 -14.40 -31.03
C ALA A 40 10.52 -15.10 -31.88
N LYS A 41 11.65 -14.43 -32.12
CA LYS A 41 12.74 -14.97 -32.94
C LYS A 41 13.64 -15.94 -32.18
N VAL A 42 13.96 -15.64 -30.93
CA VAL A 42 15.01 -16.36 -30.16
C VAL A 42 14.67 -16.56 -28.67
N GLY A 43 13.42 -16.34 -28.28
CA GLY A 43 12.96 -16.51 -26.90
C GLY A 43 13.03 -17.96 -26.44
N LYS A 44 13.33 -18.14 -25.16
CA LYS A 44 13.23 -19.46 -24.52
C LYS A 44 11.76 -19.81 -24.27
N PRO A 45 11.40 -21.10 -24.24
CA PRO A 45 10.05 -21.51 -23.83
C PRO A 45 9.69 -20.93 -22.45
N ASN A 46 8.44 -20.51 -22.30
CA ASN A 46 7.93 -20.11 -21.00
C ASN A 46 7.98 -21.31 -20.04
N MET A 47 8.45 -21.04 -18.82
CA MET A 47 8.42 -22.04 -17.76
C MET A 47 6.97 -22.25 -17.30
N GLU A 48 6.53 -23.51 -17.23
CA GLU A 48 5.27 -23.82 -16.56
C GLU A 48 5.41 -23.54 -15.06
N TYR A 49 4.63 -22.60 -14.57
CA TYR A 49 4.58 -22.25 -13.15
C TYR A 49 3.15 -22.44 -12.64
N PRO A 50 2.89 -23.44 -11.76
CA PRO A 50 1.56 -23.63 -11.21
C PRO A 50 1.19 -22.42 -10.35
N ARG A 51 0.02 -21.84 -10.61
CA ARG A 51 -0.51 -20.78 -9.75
C ARG A 51 -0.94 -21.38 -8.42
N VAL A 52 -0.08 -21.29 -7.42
CA VAL A 52 -0.43 -21.61 -6.04
C VAL A 52 -1.15 -20.39 -5.47
N GLY A 53 -2.45 -20.54 -5.24
CA GLY A 53 -3.28 -19.53 -4.58
C GLY A 53 -3.99 -20.15 -3.40
N THR A 54 -4.38 -19.31 -2.45
CA THR A 54 -5.12 -19.77 -1.26
C THR A 54 -6.42 -20.47 -1.66
N PRO A 55 -6.66 -21.71 -1.20
CA PRO A 55 -7.88 -22.48 -1.50
C PRO A 55 -9.17 -21.69 -1.22
N ALA A 56 -10.19 -21.90 -2.07
CA ALA A 56 -11.46 -21.18 -1.95
C ALA A 56 -12.16 -21.46 -0.61
N GLU A 57 -12.12 -22.70 -0.13
CA GLU A 57 -12.69 -23.08 1.16
C GLU A 57 -12.06 -22.32 2.33
N ILE A 58 -10.73 -22.17 2.33
CA ILE A 58 -10.00 -21.44 3.36
C ILE A 58 -10.37 -19.96 3.31
N LYS A 59 -10.43 -19.36 2.12
CA LYS A 59 -10.88 -17.97 1.97
C LYS A 59 -12.28 -17.76 2.53
N GLN A 60 -13.20 -18.67 2.23
CA GLN A 60 -14.57 -18.60 2.71
C GLN A 60 -14.63 -18.71 4.24
N ALA A 61 -13.98 -19.74 4.81
CA ALA A 61 -13.94 -19.93 6.26
C ALA A 61 -13.33 -18.73 7.00
N VAL A 62 -12.24 -18.15 6.48
CA VAL A 62 -11.65 -16.93 7.05
C VAL A 62 -12.59 -15.74 6.92
N THR A 63 -13.26 -15.58 5.78
CA THR A 63 -14.21 -14.46 5.58
C THR A 63 -15.35 -14.54 6.58
N GLU A 64 -15.95 -15.72 6.77
CA GLU A 64 -17.07 -15.94 7.70
C GLU A 64 -16.69 -15.61 9.15
N VAL A 65 -15.48 -15.95 9.58
CA VAL A 65 -15.04 -15.75 10.98
C VAL A 65 -14.45 -14.35 11.22
N ALA A 66 -13.80 -13.76 10.22
CA ALA A 66 -12.97 -12.57 10.40
C ALA A 66 -13.62 -11.28 9.90
N TYR A 67 -14.53 -11.31 8.92
CA TYR A 67 -14.92 -10.10 8.18
C TYR A 67 -15.45 -8.98 9.08
N ASP A 68 -16.42 -9.26 9.94
CA ASP A 68 -17.04 -8.24 10.80
C ASP A 68 -16.03 -7.69 11.83
N ARG A 69 -15.19 -8.57 12.39
CA ARG A 69 -14.15 -8.19 13.36
C ARG A 69 -13.07 -7.33 12.71
N ILE A 70 -12.66 -7.67 11.49
CA ILE A 70 -11.78 -6.86 10.66
C ILE A 70 -12.44 -5.50 10.39
N ASN A 71 -13.71 -5.50 9.98
CA ASN A 71 -14.44 -4.27 9.62
C ASN A 71 -14.57 -3.30 10.80
N GLN A 72 -14.65 -3.83 12.02
CA GLN A 72 -14.59 -3.03 13.23
C GLN A 72 -13.15 -2.57 13.53
N ALA A 73 -12.18 -3.49 13.56
CA ALA A 73 -10.82 -3.20 13.98
C ALA A 73 -10.09 -2.22 13.06
N PHE A 74 -10.23 -2.32 11.73
CA PHE A 74 -9.49 -1.44 10.82
C PHE A 74 -9.92 0.04 10.91
N ARG A 75 -11.07 0.33 11.53
CA ARG A 75 -11.62 1.68 11.70
C ARG A 75 -11.07 2.41 12.93
N GLU A 76 -10.25 1.76 13.75
CA GLU A 76 -9.47 2.44 14.77
C GLU A 76 -8.52 3.45 14.10
N ALA A 77 -8.61 4.71 14.50
CA ALA A 77 -7.87 5.80 13.86
C ALA A 77 -6.39 5.79 14.26
N ASP A 78 -6.09 5.44 15.51
CA ASP A 78 -4.72 5.28 15.98
C ASP A 78 -4.07 4.05 15.34
N LYS A 79 -2.94 4.24 14.63
CA LYS A 79 -2.32 3.13 13.90
C LYS A 79 -1.80 2.04 14.84
N PRO A 80 -1.03 2.36 15.90
CA PRO A 80 -0.59 1.35 16.86
C PRO A 80 -1.76 0.54 17.45
N GLN A 81 -2.84 1.19 17.88
CA GLN A 81 -4.00 0.47 18.42
C GLN A 81 -4.70 -0.39 17.36
N ARG A 82 -4.86 0.12 16.14
CA ARG A 82 -5.42 -0.64 15.02
C ARG A 82 -4.61 -1.89 14.70
N ASP A 83 -3.29 -1.76 14.64
CA ASP A 83 -2.38 -2.86 14.32
C ASP A 83 -2.47 -3.95 15.42
N ILE A 84 -2.51 -3.55 16.71
CA ILE A 84 -2.73 -4.47 17.84
C ILE A 84 -4.06 -5.21 17.73
N GLN A 85 -5.16 -4.49 17.41
CA GLN A 85 -6.47 -5.10 17.27
C GLN A 85 -6.52 -6.09 16.10
N LEU A 86 -5.97 -5.72 14.94
CA LEU A 86 -5.93 -6.60 13.77
C LEU A 86 -5.07 -7.85 14.02
N ASP A 87 -3.92 -7.71 14.68
CA ASP A 87 -3.07 -8.84 15.06
C ASP A 87 -3.79 -9.79 16.03
N ALA A 88 -4.54 -9.24 16.99
CA ALA A 88 -5.35 -10.04 17.91
C ALA A 88 -6.46 -10.82 17.16
N VAL A 89 -7.14 -10.18 16.21
CA VAL A 89 -8.15 -10.87 15.37
C VAL A 89 -7.48 -11.95 14.53
N LYS A 90 -6.33 -11.65 13.91
CA LYS A 90 -5.59 -12.60 13.06
C LYS A 90 -5.15 -13.83 13.84
N ALA A 91 -4.54 -13.64 15.01
CA ALA A 91 -4.11 -14.73 15.88
C ALA A 91 -5.30 -15.60 16.31
N ASP A 92 -6.43 -14.98 16.61
CA ASP A 92 -7.63 -15.70 17.00
C ASP A 92 -8.24 -16.52 15.85
N VAL A 93 -8.32 -15.94 14.64
CA VAL A 93 -8.76 -16.65 13.42
C VAL A 93 -7.85 -17.85 13.13
N GLN A 94 -6.53 -17.68 13.27
CA GLN A 94 -5.59 -18.78 13.10
C GLN A 94 -5.85 -19.91 14.10
N ARG A 95 -6.05 -19.59 15.39
CA ARG A 95 -6.37 -20.61 16.41
C ARG A 95 -7.67 -21.34 16.11
N GLN A 96 -8.74 -20.61 15.75
CA GLN A 96 -10.05 -21.21 15.49
C GLN A 96 -10.05 -22.14 14.27
N LEU A 97 -9.26 -21.80 13.25
CA LEU A 97 -9.20 -22.56 11.99
C LEU A 97 -8.09 -23.61 11.96
N GLN A 98 -7.23 -23.66 12.98
CA GLN A 98 -6.10 -24.58 13.06
C GLN A 98 -6.55 -26.05 13.01
N GLU A 99 -7.62 -26.42 13.73
CA GLU A 99 -8.12 -27.81 13.72
C GLU A 99 -8.71 -28.21 12.37
N ARG A 100 -9.36 -27.26 11.69
CA ARG A 100 -9.97 -27.48 10.37
C ARG A 100 -8.93 -27.51 9.25
N PHE A 101 -7.85 -26.75 9.37
CA PHE A 101 -6.81 -26.62 8.35
C PHE A 101 -5.39 -26.69 8.96
N PRO A 102 -4.98 -27.85 9.50
CA PRO A 102 -3.78 -27.98 10.33
C PRO A 102 -2.45 -27.59 9.64
N ASP A 103 -2.34 -27.84 8.34
CA ASP A 103 -1.11 -27.57 7.55
C ASP A 103 -1.19 -26.32 6.69
N HIS A 104 -2.26 -25.52 6.85
CA HIS A 104 -2.56 -24.39 5.99
C HIS A 104 -2.53 -23.03 6.72
N GLY A 105 -1.78 -22.92 7.82
CA GLY A 105 -1.68 -21.65 8.56
C GLY A 105 -1.21 -20.47 7.71
N GLY A 106 -0.34 -20.71 6.72
CA GLY A 106 0.09 -19.70 5.74
C GLY A 106 -1.03 -19.25 4.82
N ASP A 107 -1.87 -20.18 4.35
CA ASP A 107 -3.05 -19.92 3.53
C ASP A 107 -4.12 -19.15 4.31
N VAL A 108 -4.34 -19.50 5.58
CA VAL A 108 -5.24 -18.77 6.49
C VAL A 108 -4.76 -17.33 6.68
N SER A 109 -3.46 -17.11 6.89
CA SER A 109 -2.86 -15.78 6.99
C SER A 109 -3.05 -14.97 5.70
N ALA A 110 -2.79 -15.57 4.53
CA ALA A 110 -2.98 -14.92 3.23
C ALA A 110 -4.45 -14.59 2.95
N ALA A 111 -5.39 -15.48 3.31
CA ALA A 111 -6.82 -15.21 3.25
C ALA A 111 -7.21 -14.04 4.16
N PHE A 112 -6.68 -13.98 5.38
CA PHE A 112 -6.95 -12.88 6.31
C PHE A 112 -6.54 -11.53 5.71
N GLU A 113 -5.32 -11.44 5.17
CA GLU A 113 -4.85 -10.22 4.50
C GLU A 113 -5.73 -9.84 3.30
N ALA A 114 -6.20 -10.83 2.54
CA ALA A 114 -7.11 -10.60 1.42
C ALA A 114 -8.46 -10.05 1.89
N VAL A 115 -9.01 -10.57 2.99
CA VAL A 115 -10.27 -10.08 3.59
C VAL A 115 -10.10 -8.68 4.14
N LEU A 116 -9.00 -8.39 4.84
CA LEU A 116 -8.66 -7.04 5.32
C LEU A 116 -8.58 -6.05 4.16
N LYS A 117 -7.83 -6.39 3.11
CA LYS A 117 -7.70 -5.58 1.91
C LYS A 117 -9.05 -5.32 1.25
N MET A 118 -9.91 -6.34 1.17
CA MET A 118 -11.27 -6.22 0.64
C MET A 118 -12.13 -5.28 1.49
N ALA A 119 -12.12 -5.44 2.81
CA ALA A 119 -12.91 -4.63 3.73
C ALA A 119 -12.51 -3.15 3.67
N VAL A 120 -11.21 -2.85 3.72
CA VAL A 120 -10.68 -1.49 3.59
C VAL A 120 -11.05 -0.88 2.23
N ARG A 121 -10.88 -1.64 1.15
CA ARG A 121 -11.24 -1.17 -0.19
C ARG A 121 -12.73 -0.86 -0.30
N ARG A 122 -13.59 -1.70 0.29
CA ARG A 122 -15.03 -1.50 0.30
C ARG A 122 -15.41 -0.23 1.05
N ALA A 123 -14.86 0.02 2.23
CA ALA A 123 -15.13 1.26 2.96
C ALA A 123 -14.70 2.52 2.19
N ILE A 124 -13.57 2.47 1.48
CA ILE A 124 -13.11 3.60 0.66
C ILE A 124 -14.05 3.83 -0.54
N LEU A 125 -14.46 2.77 -1.24
CA LEU A 125 -15.26 2.87 -2.47
C LEU A 125 -16.75 3.13 -2.21
N ASP A 126 -17.33 2.43 -1.22
CA ASP A 126 -18.77 2.46 -0.96
C ASP A 126 -19.15 3.55 0.05
N GLU A 127 -18.31 3.78 1.07
CA GLU A 127 -18.62 4.72 2.17
C GLU A 127 -17.85 6.05 2.04
N GLY A 128 -16.81 6.10 1.19
CA GLY A 128 -15.95 7.27 1.03
C GLY A 128 -15.12 7.57 2.29
N LEU A 129 -14.88 6.56 3.13
CA LEU A 129 -14.17 6.68 4.39
C LEU A 129 -12.86 5.89 4.35
N ARG A 130 -11.80 6.54 4.83
CA ARG A 130 -10.48 5.94 4.98
C ARG A 130 -10.37 5.24 6.33
N PRO A 131 -9.38 4.33 6.53
CA PRO A 131 -9.18 3.65 7.81
C PRO A 131 -9.03 4.56 9.04
N ASP A 132 -8.54 5.79 8.84
CA ASP A 132 -8.40 6.79 9.90
C ASP A 132 -9.59 7.77 9.99
N GLY A 133 -10.74 7.42 9.39
CA GLY A 133 -11.99 8.18 9.43
C GLY A 133 -12.05 9.37 8.47
N ARG A 134 -10.94 9.73 7.82
CA ARG A 134 -10.88 10.88 6.91
C ARG A 134 -11.67 10.68 5.63
N ARG A 135 -12.15 11.79 5.06
CA ARG A 135 -12.67 11.82 3.68
C ARG A 135 -11.54 11.64 2.66
N LEU A 136 -11.92 11.36 1.41
CA LEU A 136 -10.97 11.12 0.32
C LEU A 136 -10.02 12.31 0.08
N GLU A 137 -10.55 13.52 0.21
CA GLU A 137 -9.83 14.79 -0.06
C GLU A 137 -9.24 15.42 1.21
N GLU A 138 -9.51 14.84 2.38
CA GLU A 138 -9.09 15.42 3.66
C GLU A 138 -7.62 15.08 3.97
N ILE A 139 -6.83 16.12 4.26
CA ILE A 139 -5.41 16.02 4.65
C ILE A 139 -5.32 15.82 6.17
N ARG A 140 -4.33 15.05 6.63
CA ARG A 140 -4.05 14.89 8.07
C ARG A 140 -3.64 16.23 8.70
N PRO A 141 -3.88 16.44 10.01
CA PRO A 141 -3.42 17.62 10.73
C PRO A 141 -1.93 17.86 10.53
N ILE A 142 -1.56 19.13 10.34
CA ILE A 142 -0.18 19.58 10.12
C ILE A 142 0.24 20.44 11.30
N TRP A 143 1.44 20.18 11.79
CA TRP A 143 2.14 21.02 12.77
C TRP A 143 3.58 21.21 12.32
N CYS A 144 4.10 22.43 12.50
CA CYS A 144 5.44 22.80 12.06
C CYS A 144 6.11 23.69 13.12
N GLU A 145 7.40 23.48 13.34
CA GLU A 145 8.24 24.34 14.19
C GLU A 145 9.62 24.51 13.56
N VAL A 146 10.18 25.72 13.65
CA VAL A 146 11.52 26.05 13.14
C VAL A 146 12.42 26.46 14.29
N GLY A 147 13.74 26.28 14.15
CA GLY A 147 14.71 26.66 15.17
C GLY A 147 14.76 25.72 16.38
N VAL A 148 14.29 24.47 16.22
CA VAL A 148 14.19 23.48 17.30
C VAL A 148 15.56 23.03 17.86
N LEU A 149 16.62 23.10 17.06
CA LEU A 149 17.97 22.72 17.48
C LEU A 149 18.82 23.98 17.74
N PRO A 150 19.36 24.18 18.96
CA PRO A 150 20.01 25.43 19.35
C PRO A 150 21.36 25.68 18.68
N ARG A 151 21.96 24.68 18.03
CA ARG A 151 23.31 24.75 17.44
C ARG A 151 23.35 24.54 15.93
N ALA A 152 22.23 24.20 15.30
CA ALA A 152 22.17 24.04 13.85
C ALA A 152 22.11 25.41 13.15
N HIS A 153 22.64 25.53 11.92
CA HIS A 153 22.46 26.74 11.12
C HIS A 153 20.98 26.98 10.78
N GLY A 154 20.26 25.89 10.45
CA GLY A 154 18.80 25.88 10.34
C GLY A 154 18.25 24.53 10.78
N SER A 155 17.09 24.52 11.43
CA SER A 155 16.39 23.29 11.80
C SER A 155 14.88 23.48 11.75
N ALA A 156 14.16 22.40 11.43
CA ALA A 156 12.69 22.39 11.42
C ALA A 156 12.16 21.00 11.75
N VAL A 157 11.05 20.95 12.49
CA VAL A 157 10.21 19.75 12.60
C VAL A 157 8.94 19.99 11.79
N PHE A 158 8.63 19.04 10.92
CA PHE A 158 7.37 18.98 10.19
C PHE A 158 6.64 17.69 10.55
N THR A 159 5.40 17.82 11.03
CA THR A 159 4.54 16.70 11.40
C THR A 159 3.26 16.75 10.59
N ARG A 160 2.94 15.67 9.89
CA ARG A 160 1.67 15.47 9.17
C ARG A 160 1.00 14.19 9.64
N GLY A 161 0.04 14.33 10.55
CA GLY A 161 -0.57 13.22 11.30
C GLY A 161 0.48 12.47 12.12
N GLN A 162 0.56 11.15 11.94
CA GLN A 162 1.51 10.28 12.66
C GLN A 162 2.88 10.15 11.95
N THR A 163 3.18 11.03 10.97
CA THR A 163 4.47 11.05 10.28
C THR A 163 5.18 12.36 10.61
N GLN A 164 6.41 12.26 11.13
CA GLN A 164 7.23 13.40 11.53
C GLN A 164 8.60 13.33 10.86
N ALA A 165 9.12 14.49 10.43
CA ALA A 165 10.47 14.65 9.93
C ALA A 165 11.16 15.80 10.68
N LEU A 166 12.39 15.56 11.14
CA LEU A 166 13.32 16.58 11.62
C LEU A 166 14.33 16.85 10.50
N SER A 167 14.30 18.07 9.97
CA SER A 167 15.21 18.54 8.93
C SER A 167 16.24 19.49 9.52
N VAL A 168 17.50 19.35 9.09
CA VAL A 168 18.62 20.17 9.53
C VAL A 168 19.38 20.70 8.31
N ALA A 169 19.63 22.00 8.28
CA ALA A 169 20.42 22.66 7.25
C ALA A 169 21.78 23.07 7.82
N THR A 170 22.84 22.82 7.05
CA THR A 170 24.22 23.18 7.40
C THR A 170 24.84 23.95 6.25
N LEU A 171 25.40 25.12 6.54
CA LEU A 171 26.18 25.91 5.60
C LEU A 171 27.66 25.51 5.69
N GLY A 172 28.34 25.49 4.55
CA GLY A 172 29.77 25.22 4.44
C GLY A 172 30.39 26.04 3.30
N THR A 173 31.69 26.28 3.40
CA THR A 173 32.52 26.95 2.38
C THR A 173 33.38 25.95 1.64
#